data_AF-A0A6N9Q2J2-F1
#
_entry.id   AF-A0A6N9Q2J2-F1
#
_cell.length_a   1.000
_cell.length_b   1.000
_cell.length_c   1.000
_cell.angle_alpha   90.00
_cell.angle_beta   90.00
_cell.angle_gamma   90.00
#
_symmetry.space_group_name_H-M   'P 1'
#
loop_
_entity.id
_entity.type
_entity.pdbx_description
1 polymer ?
#
loop_
_entity_poly.entity_id
_entity_poly.type
_entity_poly.pdbx_seq_one_letter_code
_entity_poly.pdbx_strand_id
1 'polypeptide(L)'
;MAVIKANSEDVKLLARLMRAEAEGEGELGMLMVGNVGVNRIRADCLDFKDIRDMKRMVFQRPGGYEATIKGYFYQKARDKDIRLAQRVINGERFHPATNSLWFFRPEGACPPQWYDQYNSGRYKAHCFFTPLQSVCPSVY
;
A
#
# COMPACT_ATOMS: atom_id res chain seq x y z
N MET A 1 11.37 6.21 14.08
CA MET A 1 10.86 7.50 13.56
C MET A 1 9.96 7.22 12.38
N ALA A 2 8.93 8.03 12.16
CA ALA A 2 8.06 7.88 10.98
C ALA A 2 8.85 8.17 9.70
N VAL A 3 8.61 7.38 8.63
CA VAL A 3 9.26 7.54 7.32
C VAL A 3 8.48 8.46 6.37
N ILE A 4 7.28 8.86 6.77
CA ILE A 4 6.43 9.85 6.10
C ILE A 4 5.79 10.77 7.13
N LYS A 5 5.38 11.97 6.70
CA LYS A 5 4.57 12.87 7.54
C LYS A 5 3.15 12.29 7.63
N ALA A 6 2.68 12.06 8.85
CA ALA A 6 1.32 11.59 9.11
C ALA A 6 0.84 12.11 10.47
N ASN A 7 -0.40 12.60 10.53
CA ASN A 7 -1.10 12.91 11.78
C ASN A 7 -2.05 11.77 12.18
N SER A 8 -2.79 11.95 13.28
CA SER A 8 -3.73 10.93 13.79
C SER A 8 -4.86 10.58 12.82
N GLU A 9 -5.33 11.54 12.01
CA GLU A 9 -6.35 11.29 10.98
C GLU A 9 -5.78 10.53 9.78
N ASP A 10 -4.52 10.79 9.40
CA ASP A 10 -3.82 10.03 8.36
C ASP A 10 -3.64 8.56 8.79
N VAL A 11 -3.27 8.32 10.05
CA VAL A 11 -3.15 6.95 10.58
C VAL A 11 -4.50 6.23 10.52
N LYS A 12 -5.60 6.90 10.91
CA LYS A 12 -6.96 6.32 10.81
C LYS A 12 -7.39 6.11 9.36
N LEU A 13 -6.99 7.00 8.45
CA LEU A 13 -7.27 6.87 7.02
C LEU A 13 -6.56 5.64 6.44
N LEU A 14 -5.27 5.47 6.73
CA LEU A 14 -4.50 4.30 6.32
C LEU A 14 -5.05 3.02 6.93
N ALA A 15 -5.42 3.04 8.22
CA ALA A 15 -6.00 1.89 8.91
C ALA A 15 -7.30 1.39 8.24
N ARG A 16 -8.17 2.32 7.85
CA ARG A 16 -9.41 2.01 7.10
C ARG A 16 -9.09 1.41 5.73
N LEU A 17 -8.11 1.97 5.02
CA LEU A 17 -7.68 1.47 3.73
C LEU A 17 -7.15 0.03 3.84
N MET A 18 -6.19 -0.21 4.75
CA MET A 18 -5.59 -1.53 4.96
C MET A 18 -6.64 -2.60 5.28
N ARG A 19 -7.63 -2.26 6.12
CA ARG A 19 -8.76 -3.16 6.41
C ARG A 19 -9.58 -3.44 5.16
N ALA A 20 -9.99 -2.39 4.45
CA ALA A 20 -10.87 -2.54 3.30
C ALA A 20 -10.23 -3.34 2.16
N GLU A 21 -8.90 -3.23 1.99
CA GLU A 21 -8.16 -3.92 0.93
C GLU A 21 -7.73 -5.34 1.31
N ALA A 22 -7.44 -5.62 2.59
CA ALA A 22 -6.75 -6.86 2.97
C ALA A 22 -7.18 -7.49 4.30
N GLU A 23 -8.36 -7.17 4.84
CA GLU A 23 -8.84 -7.80 6.08
C GLU A 23 -8.92 -9.34 5.97
N GLY A 24 -9.42 -9.88 4.85
CA GLY A 24 -9.46 -11.32 4.60
C GLY A 24 -8.07 -11.98 4.49
N GLU A 25 -7.05 -11.18 4.20
CA GLU A 25 -5.65 -11.63 4.11
C GLU A 25 -4.96 -11.66 5.48
N GLY A 26 -5.60 -11.14 6.53
CA GLY A 26 -5.08 -11.09 7.90
C GLY A 26 -4.09 -9.94 8.12
N GLU A 27 -3.55 -9.82 9.34
CA GLU A 27 -2.73 -8.66 9.74
C GLU A 27 -1.50 -8.46 8.85
N LEU A 28 -0.85 -9.53 8.42
CA LEU A 28 0.32 -9.44 7.55
C LEU A 28 -0.05 -8.94 6.15
N GLY A 29 -1.19 -9.35 5.59
CA GLY A 29 -1.70 -8.82 4.31
C GLY A 29 -2.06 -7.33 4.41
N MET A 30 -2.67 -6.94 5.52
CA MET A 30 -2.95 -5.53 5.83
C MET A 30 -1.66 -4.71 5.88
N LEU A 31 -0.62 -5.19 6.57
CA LEU A 31 0.69 -4.54 6.64
C LEU A 31 1.33 -4.39 5.25
N MET A 32 1.19 -5.38 4.37
CA MET A 32 1.70 -5.28 2.99
C MET A 32 0.99 -4.22 2.16
N VAL A 33 -0.34 -4.09 2.28
CA VAL A 33 -1.08 -2.96 1.67
C VAL A 33 -0.59 -1.63 2.23
N GLY A 34 -0.37 -1.58 3.55
CA GLY A 34 0.20 -0.43 4.24
C GLY A 34 1.59 -0.05 3.70
N ASN A 35 2.46 -1.02 3.44
CA ASN A 35 3.76 -0.79 2.80
C ASN A 35 3.63 -0.21 1.41
N VAL A 36 2.75 -0.75 0.57
CA VAL A 36 2.51 -0.17 -0.76
C VAL A 36 2.07 1.29 -0.64
N GLY A 37 1.14 1.61 0.26
CA GLY A 37 0.71 2.99 0.47
C GLY A 37 1.83 3.92 0.94
N VAL A 38 2.62 3.51 1.92
CA VAL A 38 3.76 4.30 2.41
C VAL A 38 4.84 4.46 1.33
N ASN A 39 5.12 3.40 0.56
CA ASN A 39 6.06 3.42 -0.54
C ASN A 39 5.60 4.39 -1.64
N ARG A 40 4.31 4.45 -1.96
CA ARG A 40 3.75 5.43 -2.91
C ARG A 40 3.94 6.88 -2.49
N ILE A 41 3.87 7.18 -1.19
CA ILE A 41 4.13 8.53 -0.67
C ILE A 41 5.63 8.88 -0.73
N ARG A 42 6.49 7.88 -0.52
CA ARG A 42 7.95 8.04 -0.63
C ARG A 42 8.45 8.04 -2.07
N ALA A 43 7.69 7.47 -2.99
CA ALA A 43 8.06 7.36 -4.38
C ALA A 43 8.04 8.73 -5.07
N ASP A 44 9.16 9.13 -5.66
CA ASP A 44 9.25 10.30 -6.53
C ASP A 44 9.54 9.88 -7.98
N CYS A 45 8.74 8.94 -8.47
CA CYS A 45 9.02 8.24 -9.72
C CYS A 45 7.70 7.72 -10.33
N LEU A 46 7.76 7.36 -11.61
CA LEU A 46 6.68 6.65 -12.30
C LEU A 46 5.33 7.36 -12.09
N ASP A 47 4.29 6.59 -11.74
CA ASP A 47 2.92 7.08 -11.53
C ASP A 47 2.74 7.89 -10.22
N PHE A 48 3.75 7.94 -9.35
CA PHE A 48 3.60 8.40 -7.96
C PHE A 48 4.34 9.71 -7.65
N LYS A 49 4.82 10.43 -8.67
CA LYS A 49 5.54 11.71 -8.52
C LYS A 49 4.77 12.81 -7.79
N ASP A 50 3.45 12.80 -7.81
CA ASP A 50 2.64 13.85 -7.15
C ASP A 50 1.95 13.39 -5.86
N ILE A 51 2.25 12.17 -5.41
CA ILE A 51 1.65 11.56 -4.23
C ILE A 51 2.58 11.82 -3.04
N ARG A 52 2.26 12.86 -2.27
CA ARG A 52 3.12 13.39 -1.19
C ARG A 52 2.50 13.39 0.19
N ASP A 53 1.25 12.95 0.28
CA ASP A 53 0.50 12.88 1.53
C ASP A 53 -0.47 11.69 1.51
N MET A 54 -0.97 11.33 2.69
CA MET A 54 -1.85 10.18 2.89
C MET A 54 -3.14 10.30 2.10
N LYS A 55 -3.71 11.51 2.02
CA LYS A 55 -4.99 11.73 1.33
C LYS A 55 -4.84 11.54 -0.16
N ARG A 56 -3.79 12.11 -0.77
CA ARG A 56 -3.48 11.91 -2.19
C ARG A 56 -3.25 10.43 -2.49
N MET A 57 -2.50 9.72 -1.66
CA MET A 57 -2.24 8.29 -1.87
C MET A 57 -3.53 7.46 -1.79
N VAL A 58 -4.37 7.69 -0.79
CA VAL A 58 -5.59 6.91 -0.58
C VAL A 58 -6.62 7.18 -1.67
N PHE A 59 -6.77 8.44 -2.10
CA PHE A 59 -7.79 8.86 -3.06
C PHE A 59 -7.27 9.08 -4.49
N GLN A 60 -6.04 8.65 -4.80
CA GLN A 60 -5.45 8.80 -6.13
C GLN A 60 -6.34 8.20 -7.23
N ARG A 61 -6.39 8.85 -8.40
CA ARG A 61 -7.01 8.31 -9.61
C ARG A 61 -6.24 8.84 -10.82
N PRO A 62 -5.90 8.00 -11.82
CA PRO A 62 -6.07 6.54 -11.89
C PRO A 62 -5.14 5.78 -10.94
N GLY A 63 -5.22 4.44 -10.90
CA GLY A 63 -4.32 3.59 -10.11
C GLY A 63 -4.61 3.54 -8.61
N GLY A 64 -5.73 4.10 -8.16
CA GLY A 64 -6.15 4.12 -6.76
C GLY A 64 -6.85 2.88 -6.27
N TYR A 65 -7.37 3.00 -5.06
CA TYR A 65 -7.99 1.91 -4.32
C TYR A 65 -9.50 1.86 -4.55
N GLU A 66 -10.01 0.68 -4.92
CA GLU A 66 -11.44 0.46 -5.09
C GLU A 66 -12.19 0.56 -3.74
N ALA A 67 -11.51 0.33 -2.62
CA ALA A 67 -12.10 0.53 -1.29
C ALA A 67 -12.75 1.91 -1.12
N THR A 68 -12.17 2.97 -1.70
CA THR A 68 -12.65 4.36 -1.49
C THR A 68 -14.07 4.64 -2.01
N ILE A 69 -14.59 3.80 -2.91
CA ILE A 69 -15.97 3.92 -3.44
C ILE A 69 -16.96 3.04 -2.68
N LYS A 70 -16.49 2.19 -1.77
CA LYS A 70 -17.32 1.26 -1.00
C LYS A 70 -17.61 1.85 0.38
N GLY A 71 -18.88 1.77 0.81
CA GLY A 71 -19.29 2.29 2.13
C GLY A 71 -18.49 1.70 3.31
N TYR A 72 -18.01 0.46 3.18
CA TYR A 72 -17.19 -0.23 4.18
C TYR A 72 -15.92 0.56 4.58
N PHE A 73 -15.31 1.26 3.62
CA PHE A 73 -14.11 2.06 3.86
C PHE A 73 -14.34 3.21 4.84
N TYR A 74 -15.55 3.79 4.88
CA TYR A 74 -15.85 4.95 5.72
C TYR A 74 -16.21 4.59 7.17
N GLN A 75 -16.35 3.30 7.49
CA GLN A 75 -16.56 2.87 8.88
C GLN A 75 -15.35 3.20 9.76
N LYS A 76 -15.61 3.47 11.04
CA LYS A 76 -14.59 3.85 12.03
C LYS A 76 -13.38 2.90 12.02
N ALA A 77 -12.17 3.47 12.10
CA ALA A 77 -10.94 2.69 12.25
C ALA A 77 -10.93 1.96 13.60
N ARG A 78 -10.49 0.69 13.62
CA ARG A 78 -10.36 -0.08 14.86
C ARG A 78 -8.96 0.11 15.43
N ASP A 79 -8.82 0.03 16.76
CA ASP A 79 -7.53 0.23 17.42
C ASP A 79 -6.46 -0.76 16.93
N LYS A 80 -6.85 -2.00 16.59
CA LYS A 80 -5.93 -2.98 15.99
C LYS A 80 -5.40 -2.52 14.64
N ASP A 81 -6.27 -1.97 13.77
CA ASP A 81 -5.87 -1.53 12.43
C ASP A 81 -5.00 -0.26 12.52
N ILE A 82 -5.30 0.62 13.48
CA ILE A 82 -4.49 1.81 13.79
C ILE A 82 -3.07 1.41 14.20
N ARG A 83 -2.93 0.39 15.06
CA ARG A 83 -1.60 -0.13 15.44
C ARG A 83 -0.83 -0.63 14.21
N LEU A 84 -1.48 -1.38 13.32
CA LEU A 84 -0.83 -1.87 12.09
C LEU A 84 -0.43 -0.73 11.15
N ALA A 85 -1.28 0.29 10.98
CA ALA A 85 -0.96 1.47 10.17
C ALA A 85 0.25 2.23 10.74
N GLN A 86 0.35 2.35 12.06
CA GLN A 86 1.49 3.02 12.69
C GLN A 86 2.80 2.29 12.44
N ARG A 87 2.80 0.95 12.41
CA ARG A 87 4.00 0.13 12.14
C ARG A 87 4.61 0.44 10.77
N VAL A 88 3.79 0.46 9.73
CA VAL A 88 4.26 0.76 8.36
C VAL A 88 4.64 2.22 8.18
N ILE A 89 3.94 3.15 8.85
CA ILE A 89 4.32 4.57 8.88
C ILE A 89 5.68 4.75 9.58
N ASN A 90 5.98 3.91 10.56
CA ASN A 90 7.28 3.87 11.25
C ASN A 90 8.38 3.14 10.46
N GLY A 91 8.08 2.67 9.24
CA GLY A 91 9.05 2.09 8.33
C GLY A 91 9.21 0.57 8.39
N GLU A 92 8.37 -0.15 9.14
CA GLU A 92 8.37 -1.62 9.07
C GLU A 92 8.00 -2.06 7.65
N ARG A 93 8.82 -2.93 7.05
CA ARG A 93 8.63 -3.47 5.70
C ARG A 93 8.43 -4.99 5.73
N PHE A 94 7.55 -5.49 4.87
CA PHE A 94 7.14 -6.88 4.81
C PHE A 94 7.22 -7.42 3.38
N HIS A 95 7.86 -8.57 3.21
CA HIS A 95 7.95 -9.24 1.92
C HIS A 95 6.61 -9.92 1.57
N PRO A 96 6.11 -9.85 0.32
CA PRO A 96 6.77 -9.34 -0.90
C PRO A 96 6.59 -7.84 -1.17
N ALA A 97 5.90 -7.10 -0.30
CA ALA A 97 5.57 -5.69 -0.49
C ALA A 97 6.68 -4.68 -0.13
N THR A 98 7.86 -5.15 0.28
CA THR A 98 8.97 -4.35 0.83
C THR A 98 9.21 -3.04 0.07
N ASN A 99 9.28 -3.12 -1.26
CA ASN A 99 9.49 -1.98 -2.17
C ASN A 99 8.38 -1.88 -3.23
N SER A 100 7.29 -2.61 -3.04
CA SER A 100 6.22 -2.68 -4.04
C SER A 100 5.43 -1.38 -4.08
N LEU A 101 5.03 -0.97 -5.27
CA LEU A 101 4.15 0.17 -5.51
C LEU A 101 2.81 -0.25 -6.12
N TRP A 102 2.70 -1.50 -6.58
CA TRP A 102 1.47 -2.05 -7.12
C TRP A 102 1.18 -3.41 -6.51
N PHE A 103 -0.11 -3.71 -6.38
CA PHE A 103 -0.60 -5.05 -6.14
C PHE A 103 -1.98 -5.20 -6.77
N PHE A 104 -2.37 -6.44 -7.04
CA PHE A 104 -3.74 -6.80 -7.39
C PHE A 104 -4.00 -8.27 -7.08
N ARG A 105 -5.27 -8.67 -7.16
CA ARG A 105 -5.71 -10.07 -7.04
C ARG A 105 -5.99 -10.64 -8.44
N PRO A 106 -5.11 -11.49 -9.01
CA PRO A 106 -5.40 -12.17 -10.27
C PRO A 106 -6.45 -13.29 -10.06
N GLU A 107 -7.07 -13.73 -11.16
CA GLU A 107 -7.89 -14.94 -11.15
C GLU A 107 -7.05 -16.24 -11.06
N GLY A 108 -5.79 -16.20 -11.51
CA GLY A 108 -4.90 -17.36 -11.59
C GLY A 108 -3.52 -17.17 -10.94
N ALA A 109 -2.49 -17.65 -11.62
CA ALA A 109 -1.11 -17.42 -11.23
C ALA A 109 -0.75 -15.93 -11.34
N CYS A 110 0.17 -15.46 -10.49
CA CYS A 110 0.68 -14.11 -10.63
C CYS A 110 1.46 -13.99 -11.95
N PRO A 111 1.19 -12.97 -12.79
CA PRO A 111 1.99 -12.76 -13.98
C PRO A 111 3.44 -12.40 -13.59
N PRO A 112 4.43 -12.66 -14.45
CA PRO A 112 5.81 -12.27 -14.19
C PRO A 112 5.98 -10.75 -14.14
N GLN A 113 5.16 -10.01 -14.88
CA GLN A 113 5.15 -8.56 -14.93
C GLN A 113 3.73 -7.98 -15.00
N TRP A 114 3.58 -6.75 -14.51
CA TRP A 114 2.36 -5.94 -14.64
C TRP A 114 2.75 -4.47 -14.71
N TYR A 115 2.20 -3.72 -15.68
CA TYR A 115 2.62 -2.34 -16.01
C TYR A 115 4.15 -2.17 -16.17
N ASP A 116 4.80 -3.14 -16.85
CA ASP A 116 6.26 -3.19 -17.02
C ASP A 116 7.08 -3.31 -15.72
N GLN A 117 6.43 -3.68 -14.61
CA GLN A 117 7.07 -3.86 -13.29
C GLN A 117 7.18 -5.34 -12.96
N TYR A 118 8.28 -5.73 -12.31
CA TYR A 118 8.55 -7.13 -11.97
C TYR A 118 7.74 -7.58 -10.76
N ASN A 119 7.22 -8.80 -10.83
CA ASN A 119 6.58 -9.48 -9.71
C ASN A 119 7.61 -9.74 -8.59
N SER A 120 7.34 -9.20 -7.39
CA SER A 120 8.17 -9.38 -6.21
C SER A 120 7.73 -10.55 -5.32
N GLY A 121 6.56 -11.13 -5.61
CA GLY A 121 6.02 -12.31 -4.93
C GLY A 121 4.51 -12.25 -4.75
N ARG A 122 3.98 -13.31 -4.15
CA ARG A 122 2.57 -13.48 -3.81
C ARG A 122 2.41 -13.62 -2.30
N TYR A 123 1.45 -12.90 -1.74
CA TYR A 123 0.93 -13.21 -0.42
C TYR A 123 -0.55 -13.51 -0.54
N LYS A 124 -0.90 -14.79 -0.29
CA LYS A 124 -2.28 -15.29 -0.40
C LYS A 124 -2.95 -14.85 -1.69
N ALA A 125 -3.96 -13.98 -1.67
CA ALA A 125 -4.66 -13.56 -2.89
C ALA A 125 -3.95 -12.45 -3.69
N HIS A 126 -2.99 -11.73 -3.10
CA HIS A 126 -2.36 -10.57 -3.72
C HIS A 126 -0.99 -10.88 -4.33
N CYS A 127 -0.79 -10.42 -5.56
CA CYS A 127 0.50 -10.37 -6.23
C CYS A 127 1.05 -8.96 -6.16
N PHE A 128 2.33 -8.83 -5.86
CA PHE A 128 2.98 -7.55 -5.64
C PHE A 128 4.02 -7.27 -6.72
N PHE A 129 4.16 -6.01 -7.11
CA PHE A 129 5.05 -5.59 -8.18
C PHE A 129 5.90 -4.39 -7.74
N THR A 130 7.18 -4.47 -8.07
CA THR A 130 8.22 -3.57 -7.59
C THR A 130 8.97 -2.98 -8.77
N PRO A 131 9.22 -1.67 -8.78
CA PRO A 131 10.01 -1.06 -9.84
C PRO A 131 11.49 -1.43 -9.70
N LEU A 132 12.23 -1.36 -10.80
CA LEU A 132 13.69 -1.46 -10.72
C LEU A 132 14.26 -0.30 -9.90
N GLN A 133 15.28 -0.57 -9.08
CA GLN A 133 15.96 0.46 -8.29
C GLN A 133 16.55 1.58 -9.15
N SER A 134 17.01 1.26 -10.36
CA SER A 134 17.52 2.25 -11.33
C SER A 134 16.43 3.19 -11.85
N VAL A 135 15.17 2.76 -11.82
CA VAL A 135 14.01 3.54 -12.29
C VAL A 135 13.36 4.33 -11.15
N CYS A 136 13.32 3.76 -9.95
CA CYS A 136 12.73 4.37 -8.77
C CYS A 136 13.58 4.15 -7.51
N PRO A 137 14.72 4.85 -7.37
CA PRO A 137 15.62 4.66 -6.24
C PRO A 137 15.02 5.08 -4.90
N SER A 138 14.06 6.01 -4.88
CA SER A 138 13.46 6.57 -3.66
C SER A 138 12.67 5.58 -2.80
N VAL A 139 12.27 4.43 -3.38
CA VAL A 139 11.47 3.41 -2.70
C VAL A 139 12.34 2.35 -2.01
N TYR A 140 13.61 2.25 -2.38
CA TYR A 140 14.60 1.37 -1.77
C TYR A 140 15.17 2.02 -0.50
#